data_AF-C0D2E3-F1
#
_entry.id   AF-C0D2E3-F1
#
_cell.length_a   1.000
_cell.length_b   1.000
_cell.length_c   1.000
_cell.angle_alpha   90.00
_cell.angle_beta   90.00
_cell.angle_gamma   90.00
#
_symmetry.space_group_name_H-M   'P 1'
#
loop_
_entity.id
_entity.type
_entity.pdbx_description
1 polymer ?
#
loop_
_entity_poly.entity_id
_entity_poly.type
_entity_poly.pdbx_seq_one_letter_code
_entity_poly.pdbx_strand_id
1 'polypeptide(L)'
;MTKKQKYLNSEAHGYLLESDACALLIKELERVCTKFQRRIDKENAARQADFDAAMEYHSENEIQDAYGWELITEAQYHAYMDLFHRGRQALEEHAPTVSELALSIARRVIYDLESDQREFAFSALTPEQQTAELLRAEKARKEWKEHIARLKEQQGQIVKWEDKDGTSMLTL
;
A
#
# COMPACT_ATOMS: atom_id res chain seq x y z
N MET A 1 -20.90 -47.48 28.82
CA MET A 1 -19.93 -46.39 28.60
C MET A 1 -20.63 -45.24 27.90
N THR A 2 -21.21 -44.31 28.67
CA THR A 2 -21.85 -43.10 28.14
C THR A 2 -20.77 -42.07 27.85
N LYS A 3 -20.52 -41.81 26.56
CA LYS A 3 -19.66 -40.69 26.13
C LYS A 3 -20.30 -39.40 26.64
N LYS A 4 -19.72 -38.82 27.70
CA LYS A 4 -19.98 -37.44 28.08
C LYS A 4 -19.51 -36.57 26.92
N GLN A 5 -20.43 -36.20 26.03
CA GLN A 5 -20.24 -35.01 25.21
C GLN A 5 -20.08 -33.86 26.21
N LYS A 6 -18.83 -33.48 26.49
CA LYS A 6 -18.55 -32.19 27.07
C LYS A 6 -19.12 -31.20 26.06
N TYR A 7 -20.24 -30.57 26.41
CA TYR A 7 -20.72 -29.39 25.74
C TYR A 7 -19.60 -28.34 25.88
N LEU A 8 -18.66 -28.35 24.93
CA LEU A 8 -17.93 -27.14 24.57
C LEU A 8 -19.01 -26.09 24.35
N ASN A 9 -18.89 -24.97 25.04
CA ASN A 9 -19.85 -23.87 25.00
C ASN A 9 -20.28 -23.67 23.54
N SER A 10 -21.54 -24.02 23.21
CA SER A 10 -22.01 -24.17 21.83
C SER A 10 -21.80 -22.89 21.01
N GLU A 11 -21.76 -21.76 21.71
CA GLU A 11 -21.54 -20.43 21.17
C GLU A 11 -20.06 -20.17 20.84
N ALA A 12 -19.14 -20.54 21.74
CA ALA A 12 -17.69 -20.43 21.49
C ALA A 12 -17.25 -21.31 20.32
N HIS A 13 -17.88 -22.48 20.15
CA HIS A 13 -17.65 -23.31 18.98
C HIS A 13 -18.18 -22.65 17.68
N GLY A 14 -19.31 -21.94 17.76
CA GLY A 14 -19.86 -21.15 16.66
C GLY A 14 -18.89 -20.07 16.17
N TYR A 15 -18.37 -19.25 17.09
CA TYR A 15 -17.41 -18.19 16.74
C TYR A 15 -16.12 -18.74 16.11
N LEU A 16 -15.63 -19.90 16.56
CA LEU A 16 -14.46 -20.53 15.93
C LEU A 16 -14.74 -20.95 14.48
N LEU A 17 -15.94 -21.49 14.19
CA LEU A 17 -16.34 -21.85 12.82
C LEU A 17 -16.48 -20.61 11.93
N GLU A 18 -17.01 -19.50 12.45
CA GLU A 18 -17.10 -18.24 11.72
C GLU A 18 -15.73 -17.65 11.42
N SER A 19 -14.80 -17.70 12.40
CA SER A 19 -13.40 -17.32 12.20
C SER A 19 -12.70 -18.14 11.11
N ASP A 20 -12.93 -19.46 11.08
CA ASP A 20 -12.42 -20.36 10.04
C ASP A 20 -13.04 -20.06 8.67
N ALA A 21 -14.33 -19.69 8.62
CA ALA A 21 -15.00 -19.28 7.39
C ALA A 21 -14.42 -17.97 6.84
N CYS A 22 -14.15 -16.98 7.69
CA CYS A 22 -13.44 -15.75 7.31
C CYS A 22 -12.05 -16.08 6.76
N ALA A 23 -11.29 -16.98 7.42
CA ALA A 23 -9.97 -17.40 6.95
C ALA A 23 -10.01 -17.98 5.52
N LEU A 24 -11.02 -18.81 5.25
CA LEU A 24 -11.22 -19.41 3.93
C LEU A 24 -11.53 -18.34 2.87
N LEU A 25 -12.43 -17.41 3.17
CA LEU A 25 -12.81 -16.32 2.25
C LEU A 25 -11.63 -15.38 1.96
N ILE A 26 -10.87 -14.99 2.99
CA ILE A 26 -9.67 -14.17 2.85
C ILE A 26 -8.71 -14.83 1.85
N LYS A 27 -8.41 -16.12 2.04
CA LYS A 27 -7.50 -16.87 1.16
C LYS A 27 -7.96 -16.89 -0.30
N GLU A 28 -9.26 -17.04 -0.55
CA GLU A 28 -9.78 -17.01 -1.93
C GLU A 28 -9.74 -15.59 -2.52
N LEU A 29 -10.04 -14.57 -1.73
CA LEU A 29 -9.96 -13.17 -2.16
C LEU A 29 -8.51 -12.73 -2.43
N GLU A 30 -7.52 -13.19 -1.66
CA GLU A 30 -6.09 -12.94 -1.92
C GLU A 30 -5.65 -13.48 -3.29
N ARG A 31 -6.14 -14.66 -3.67
CA ARG A 31 -5.90 -15.22 -5.01
C ARG A 31 -6.54 -14.36 -6.10
N VAL A 32 -7.73 -13.82 -5.85
CA VAL A 32 -8.41 -12.90 -6.75
C VAL A 32 -7.64 -11.57 -6.86
N CYS A 33 -7.16 -11.01 -5.75
CA CYS A 33 -6.28 -9.84 -5.72
C CYS A 33 -5.03 -10.06 -6.57
N THR A 34 -4.41 -11.24 -6.48
CA THR A 34 -3.25 -11.59 -7.31
C THR A 34 -3.60 -11.61 -8.81
N LYS A 35 -4.81 -12.07 -9.18
CA LYS A 35 -5.28 -12.04 -10.57
C LYS A 35 -5.52 -10.62 -11.06
N PHE A 36 -6.08 -9.73 -10.24
CA PHE A 36 -6.27 -8.33 -10.59
C PHE A 36 -4.94 -7.60 -10.71
N GLN A 37 -3.99 -7.83 -9.80
CA GLN A 37 -2.64 -7.26 -9.91
C GLN A 37 -1.99 -7.62 -11.24
N ARG A 38 -2.03 -8.90 -11.65
CA ARG A 38 -1.52 -9.33 -12.96
C ARG A 38 -2.22 -8.68 -14.16
N ARG A 39 -3.49 -8.28 -14.02
CA ARG A 39 -4.20 -7.54 -15.08
C ARG A 39 -3.73 -6.09 -15.14
N ILE A 40 -3.59 -5.45 -13.98
CA ILE A 40 -3.03 -4.09 -13.86
C ILE A 40 -1.62 -4.05 -14.46
N ASP A 41 -0.76 -5.02 -14.13
CA ASP A 41 0.59 -5.09 -14.67
C ASP A 41 0.59 -5.19 -16.21
N LYS A 42 -0.38 -5.93 -16.79
CA LYS A 42 -0.56 -6.02 -18.24
C LYS A 42 -1.12 -4.73 -18.86
N GLU A 43 -2.06 -4.08 -18.20
CA GLU A 43 -2.61 -2.79 -18.62
C GLU A 43 -1.52 -1.71 -18.61
N ASN A 44 -0.66 -1.70 -17.58
CA ASN A 44 0.50 -0.83 -17.48
C ASN A 44 1.52 -1.12 -18.58
N ALA A 45 1.85 -2.40 -18.80
CA ALA A 45 2.76 -2.78 -19.88
C ALA A 45 2.21 -2.43 -21.27
N ALA A 46 0.90 -2.57 -21.49
CA ALA A 46 0.26 -2.18 -22.74
C ALA A 46 0.32 -0.67 -22.95
N ARG A 47 -0.02 0.13 -21.93
CA ARG A 47 0.10 1.60 -22.00
C ARG A 47 1.53 2.05 -22.26
N GLN A 48 2.51 1.43 -21.60
CA GLN A 48 3.93 1.70 -21.87
C GLN A 48 4.31 1.33 -23.31
N ALA A 49 3.90 0.17 -23.80
CA ALA A 49 4.18 -0.25 -25.18
C ALA A 49 3.53 0.67 -26.22
N ASP A 50 2.30 1.14 -25.97
CA ASP A 50 1.62 2.12 -26.83
C ASP A 50 2.37 3.46 -26.85
N PHE A 51 2.86 3.91 -25.69
CA PHE A 51 3.72 5.11 -25.60
C PHE A 51 5.02 4.91 -26.38
N ASP A 52 5.74 3.81 -26.14
CA ASP A 52 7.01 3.52 -26.82
C ASP A 52 6.82 3.41 -28.34
N ALA A 53 5.72 2.80 -28.80
CA ALA A 53 5.41 2.68 -30.22
C ALA A 53 5.02 4.02 -30.87
N ALA A 54 4.49 4.96 -30.10
CA ALA A 54 4.11 6.29 -30.59
C ALA A 54 5.27 7.29 -30.59
N MET A 55 6.31 7.07 -29.79
CA MET A 55 7.44 7.97 -29.64
C MET A 55 8.56 7.67 -30.63
N GLU A 56 9.10 8.71 -31.27
CA GLU A 56 10.28 8.60 -32.12
C GLU A 56 11.58 8.53 -31.30
N TYR A 57 11.61 9.24 -30.17
CA TYR A 57 12.70 9.25 -29.20
C TYR A 57 12.20 8.73 -27.85
N HIS A 58 12.95 7.81 -27.23
CA HIS A 58 12.54 7.05 -26.04
C HIS A 58 13.14 7.60 -24.75
N SER A 59 13.95 8.66 -24.83
CA SER A 59 14.45 9.38 -23.66
C SER A 59 14.71 10.85 -23.97
N GLU A 60 14.74 11.67 -22.92
CA GLU A 60 15.17 13.07 -23.02
C GLU A 60 16.58 13.18 -23.60
N ASN A 61 17.48 12.27 -23.23
CA ASN A 61 18.83 12.23 -23.78
C ASN A 61 18.85 11.99 -25.30
N GLU A 62 18.01 11.08 -25.81
CA GLU A 62 17.91 10.85 -27.26
C GLU A 62 17.41 12.10 -28.01
N ILE A 63 16.45 12.82 -27.44
CA ILE A 63 15.95 14.09 -27.99
C ILE A 63 17.05 15.16 -27.96
N GLN A 64 17.79 15.26 -26.85
CA GLN A 64 18.90 16.19 -26.69
C GLN A 64 20.06 15.87 -27.64
N ASP A 65 20.41 14.60 -27.80
CA ASP A 65 21.46 14.17 -28.72
C ASP A 65 21.06 14.49 -30.16
N ALA A 66 19.82 14.19 -30.56
CA ALA A 66 19.33 14.53 -31.90
C ALA A 66 19.43 16.03 -32.21
N TYR A 67 19.15 16.89 -31.21
CA TYR A 67 19.35 18.32 -31.33
C TYR A 67 20.84 18.70 -31.37
N GLY A 68 21.66 18.11 -30.50
CA GLY A 68 23.10 18.35 -30.44
C GLY A 68 23.88 17.93 -31.70
N TRP A 69 23.35 16.95 -32.43
CA TRP A 69 23.86 16.52 -33.75
C TRP A 69 23.18 17.24 -34.93
N GLU A 70 22.38 18.28 -34.68
CA GLU A 70 21.68 19.08 -35.68
C GLU A 70 20.72 18.27 -36.59
N LEU A 71 20.24 17.11 -36.11
CA LEU A 71 19.27 16.27 -36.82
C LEU A 71 17.86 16.86 -36.77
N ILE A 72 17.58 17.66 -35.74
CA ILE A 72 16.31 18.37 -35.54
C ILE A 72 16.58 19.85 -35.23
N THR A 73 15.60 20.69 -35.56
CA THR A 73 15.65 22.13 -35.23
C THR A 73 15.33 22.38 -33.75
N GLU A 74 15.70 23.54 -33.23
CA GLU A 74 15.36 23.96 -31.85
C GLU A 74 13.84 23.95 -31.59
N ALA A 75 13.04 24.38 -32.57
CA ALA A 75 11.59 24.32 -32.48
C ALA A 75 11.06 22.88 -32.39
N GLN A 76 11.66 21.94 -33.13
CA GLN A 76 11.33 20.51 -33.04
C GLN A 76 11.78 19.92 -31.71
N TYR A 77 12.97 20.27 -31.21
CA TYR A 77 13.47 19.84 -29.91
C TYR A 77 12.46 20.15 -28.78
N HIS A 78 12.00 21.39 -28.70
CA HIS A 78 11.00 21.77 -27.70
C HIS A 78 9.68 21.01 -27.88
N ALA A 79 9.21 20.84 -29.11
CA ALA A 79 7.98 20.09 -29.38
C ALA A 79 8.09 18.62 -28.95
N TYR A 80 9.23 17.96 -29.21
CA TYR A 80 9.47 16.58 -28.80
C TYR A 80 9.60 16.45 -27.28
N MET A 81 10.32 17.36 -26.60
CA MET A 81 10.40 17.38 -25.14
C MET A 81 9.03 17.54 -24.49
N ASP A 82 8.23 18.52 -24.95
CA ASP A 82 6.88 18.74 -24.46
C ASP A 82 5.95 17.54 -24.70
N LEU A 83 6.10 16.87 -25.85
CA LEU A 83 5.35 15.65 -26.15
C LEU A 83 5.78 14.50 -25.23
N PHE A 84 7.08 14.29 -25.05
CA PHE A 84 7.65 13.25 -24.22
C PHE A 84 7.19 13.40 -22.77
N HIS A 85 7.34 14.58 -22.17
CA HIS A 85 6.90 14.83 -20.79
C HIS A 85 5.40 14.64 -20.61
N ARG A 86 4.57 15.13 -21.55
CA ARG A 86 3.11 14.92 -21.47
C ARG A 86 2.73 13.45 -21.60
N GLY A 87 3.40 12.69 -22.48
CA GLY A 87 3.16 11.27 -22.60
C GLY A 87 3.60 10.50 -21.35
N ARG A 88 4.74 10.84 -20.76
CA ARG A 88 5.18 10.30 -19.45
C ARG A 88 4.17 10.61 -18.35
N GLN A 89 3.71 11.85 -18.26
CA GLN A 89 2.68 12.25 -17.30
C GLN A 89 1.38 11.46 -17.52
N ALA A 90 0.94 11.26 -18.76
CA ALA A 90 -0.28 10.51 -19.07
C ALA A 90 -0.19 9.01 -18.70
N LEU A 91 1.01 8.43 -18.65
CA LEU A 91 1.19 7.06 -18.15
C LEU A 91 0.94 6.96 -16.64
N GLU A 92 1.38 7.97 -15.89
CA GLU A 92 1.23 8.03 -14.43
C GLU A 92 -0.18 8.49 -14.04
N GLU A 93 -0.64 9.56 -14.65
CA GLU A 93 -1.94 10.21 -14.41
C GLU A 93 -2.99 9.67 -15.37
N HIS A 94 -3.52 8.49 -15.06
CA HIS A 94 -4.66 7.92 -15.77
C HIS A 94 -5.86 7.72 -14.84
N ALA A 95 -7.06 7.72 -15.44
CA ALA A 95 -8.26 7.38 -14.70
C ALA A 95 -8.17 5.93 -14.20
N PRO A 96 -8.62 5.63 -12.97
CA PRO A 96 -8.55 4.28 -12.43
C PRO A 96 -9.22 3.26 -13.34
N THR A 97 -8.53 2.15 -13.60
CA THR A 97 -9.10 1.07 -14.41
C THR A 97 -10.08 0.23 -13.59
N VAL A 98 -10.92 -0.54 -14.28
CA VAL A 98 -11.80 -1.51 -13.63
C VAL A 98 -11.02 -2.52 -12.80
N SER A 99 -9.82 -2.93 -13.26
CA SER A 99 -8.95 -3.88 -12.55
C SER A 99 -8.41 -3.27 -11.25
N GLU A 100 -8.04 -1.99 -11.27
CA GLU A 100 -7.57 -1.25 -10.08
C GLU A 100 -8.69 -1.04 -9.06
N LEU A 101 -9.88 -0.64 -9.52
CA LEU A 101 -11.05 -0.49 -8.66
C LEU A 101 -11.47 -1.84 -8.06
N ALA A 102 -11.47 -2.91 -8.85
CA ALA A 102 -11.78 -4.25 -8.36
C ALA A 102 -10.77 -4.73 -7.32
N LEU A 103 -9.47 -4.47 -7.52
CA LEU A 103 -8.44 -4.78 -6.53
C LEU A 103 -8.65 -3.99 -5.22
N SER A 104 -8.96 -2.70 -5.32
CA SER A 104 -9.25 -1.85 -4.16
C SER A 104 -10.44 -2.36 -3.35
N ILE A 105 -11.55 -2.69 -4.03
CA ILE A 105 -12.74 -3.26 -3.39
C ILE A 105 -12.42 -4.60 -2.73
N ALA A 106 -11.72 -5.50 -3.42
CA ALA A 106 -11.35 -6.80 -2.87
C ALA A 106 -10.48 -6.68 -1.62
N ARG A 107 -9.51 -5.75 -1.62
CA ARG A 107 -8.67 -5.47 -0.43
C ARG A 107 -9.47 -4.92 0.73
N ARG A 108 -10.46 -4.05 0.48
CA ARG A 108 -11.36 -3.55 1.53
C ARG A 108 -12.18 -4.70 2.14
N VAL A 109 -12.74 -5.58 1.30
CA VAL A 109 -13.48 -6.75 1.79
C VAL A 109 -12.59 -7.67 2.62
N ILE A 110 -11.33 -7.91 2.21
CA ILE A 110 -10.37 -8.67 3.01
C ILE A 110 -10.16 -8.00 4.37
N TYR A 111 -9.93 -6.69 4.41
CA TYR A 111 -9.75 -5.96 5.66
C TYR A 111 -10.94 -6.09 6.61
N ASP A 112 -12.16 -5.99 6.07
CA ASP A 112 -13.39 -6.16 6.85
C ASP A 112 -13.48 -7.59 7.40
N LEU A 113 -13.19 -8.61 6.57
CA LEU A 113 -13.16 -10.02 7.00
C LEU A 113 -12.07 -10.32 8.04
N GLU A 114 -10.90 -9.68 7.95
CA GLU A 114 -9.84 -9.78 8.96
C GLU A 114 -10.26 -9.12 10.29
N SER A 115 -11.11 -8.09 10.24
CA SER A 115 -11.73 -7.50 11.43
C SER A 115 -12.71 -8.48 12.06
N ASP A 116 -13.65 -9.01 11.27
CA ASP A 116 -14.64 -9.98 11.73
C ASP A 116 -13.97 -11.23 12.31
N GLN A 117 -12.94 -11.75 11.65
CA GLN A 117 -12.16 -12.89 12.12
C GLN A 117 -11.57 -12.67 13.51
N ARG A 118 -11.00 -11.47 13.76
CA ARG A 118 -10.44 -11.11 15.07
C ARG A 118 -11.53 -10.98 16.13
N GLU A 119 -12.69 -10.44 15.76
CA GLU A 119 -13.84 -10.33 16.66
C GLU A 119 -14.39 -11.71 17.04
N PHE A 120 -14.58 -12.61 16.07
CA PHE A 120 -15.01 -13.98 16.35
C PHE A 120 -13.99 -14.74 17.21
N ALA A 121 -12.70 -14.63 16.90
CA ALA A 121 -11.64 -15.24 17.71
C ALA A 121 -11.64 -14.71 19.15
N PHE A 122 -11.90 -13.42 19.36
CA PHE A 122 -12.03 -12.82 20.69
C PHE A 122 -13.28 -13.28 21.43
N SER A 123 -14.43 -13.37 20.73
CA SER A 123 -15.69 -13.85 21.28
C SER A 123 -15.66 -15.33 21.68
N ALA A 124 -14.79 -16.13 21.06
CA ALA A 124 -14.54 -17.51 21.44
C ALA A 124 -13.74 -17.67 22.76
N LEU A 125 -13.10 -16.60 23.25
CA LEU A 125 -12.31 -16.63 24.49
C LEU A 125 -13.20 -16.69 25.74
N THR A 126 -12.66 -17.19 26.84
CA THR A 126 -13.35 -17.08 28.14
C THR A 126 -13.36 -15.62 28.62
N PRO A 127 -14.30 -15.20 29.49
CA PRO A 127 -14.33 -13.83 30.02
C PRO A 127 -13.00 -13.39 30.70
N GLU A 128 -12.33 -14.32 31.38
CA GLU A 128 -11.01 -14.08 31.99
C GLU A 128 -9.93 -13.84 30.93
N GLN A 129 -9.95 -14.58 29.83
CA GLN A 129 -9.03 -14.38 28.71
C GLN A 129 -9.32 -13.06 27.99
N GLN A 130 -10.59 -12.69 27.80
CA GLN A 130 -10.99 -11.43 27.18
C GLN A 130 -10.49 -10.21 27.97
N THR A 131 -10.68 -10.23 29.30
CA THR A 131 -10.20 -9.16 30.18
C THR A 131 -8.67 -9.04 30.16
N ALA A 132 -7.95 -10.16 30.15
CA ALA A 132 -6.50 -10.16 30.02
C ALA A 132 -6.03 -9.59 28.67
N GLU A 133 -6.74 -9.91 27.58
CA GLU A 133 -6.43 -9.41 26.24
C GLU A 133 -6.66 -7.89 26.13
N LEU A 134 -7.77 -7.39 26.68
CA LEU A 134 -8.07 -5.95 26.74
C LEU A 134 -7.00 -5.19 27.51
N LEU A 135 -6.57 -5.69 28.66
CA LEU A 135 -5.49 -5.08 29.46
C LEU A 135 -4.16 -5.06 28.70
N ARG A 136 -3.82 -6.14 27.97
CA ARG A 136 -2.64 -6.18 27.10
C ARG A 136 -2.73 -5.16 25.98
N ALA A 137 -3.88 -5.07 25.30
CA ALA A 137 -4.11 -4.12 24.22
C ALA A 137 -4.04 -2.66 24.71
N GLU A 138 -4.60 -2.35 25.88
CA GLU A 138 -4.50 -1.01 26.47
C GLU A 138 -3.06 -0.62 26.81
N LYS A 139 -2.28 -1.55 27.37
CA LYS A 139 -0.86 -1.33 27.67
C LYS A 139 -0.07 -1.06 26.40
N ALA A 140 -0.22 -1.90 25.38
CA ALA A 140 0.44 -1.71 24.09
C ALA A 140 0.05 -0.37 23.44
N ARG A 141 -1.22 0.04 23.53
CA ARG A 141 -1.69 1.34 23.01
C ARG A 141 -1.04 2.52 23.73
N LYS A 142 -0.82 2.43 25.05
CA LYS A 142 -0.10 3.46 25.82
C LYS A 142 1.36 3.53 25.39
N GLU A 143 2.04 2.38 25.33
CA GLU A 143 3.45 2.29 24.91
C GLU A 143 3.66 2.81 23.48
N TRP A 144 2.76 2.49 22.55
CA TRP A 144 2.81 3.03 21.18
C TRP A 144 2.63 4.56 21.15
N LYS A 145 1.66 5.10 21.91
CA LYS A 145 1.47 6.55 22.01
C LYS A 145 2.71 7.25 22.57
N GLU A 146 3.33 6.68 23.60
CA GLU A 146 4.58 7.18 24.18
C GLU A 146 5.74 7.09 23.18
N HIS A 147 5.82 6.01 22.40
CA HIS A 147 6.83 5.86 21.35
C HIS A 147 6.65 6.92 20.25
N ILE A 148 5.43 7.15 19.78
CA ILE A 148 5.14 8.19 18.78
C ILE A 148 5.42 9.59 19.32
N ALA A 149 5.11 9.85 20.59
CA ALA A 149 5.45 11.12 21.23
C ALA A 149 6.97 11.35 21.25
N ARG A 150 7.75 10.33 21.62
CA ARG A 150 9.22 10.39 21.60
C ARG A 150 9.77 10.63 20.20
N LEU A 151 9.25 9.94 19.17
CA LEU A 151 9.67 10.14 17.78
C LEU A 151 9.40 11.58 17.31
N LYS A 152 8.23 12.14 17.65
CA LYS A 152 7.89 13.53 17.31
C LYS A 152 8.79 14.54 18.04
N GLU A 153 9.11 14.29 19.32
CA GLU A 153 10.02 15.13 20.08
C GLU A 153 11.44 15.11 19.49
N GLN A 154 11.94 13.93 19.10
CA GLN A 154 13.24 13.80 18.42
C GLN A 154 13.26 14.52 17.07
N GLN A 155 12.21 14.41 16.25
CA GLN A 155 12.10 15.16 15.00
C GLN A 155 12.06 16.67 15.24
N GLY A 156 11.32 17.14 16.26
CA GLY A 156 11.28 18.55 16.64
C GLY A 156 12.60 19.06 17.22
N GLN A 157 13.37 18.20 17.91
CA GLN A 157 14.72 18.52 18.37
C GLN A 157 15.71 18.57 17.22
N ILE A 158 15.64 17.64 16.26
CA ILE A 158 16.50 17.63 15.05
C ILE A 158 16.35 18.94 14.26
N VAL A 159 15.11 19.39 14.03
CA VAL A 159 14.84 20.70 13.39
C VAL A 159 15.40 21.87 14.21
N LYS A 160 15.41 21.75 15.55
CA LYS A 160 15.92 22.80 16.46
C LYS A 160 17.44 22.78 16.64
N TRP A 161 18.11 21.68 16.26
CA TRP A 161 19.57 21.55 16.23
C TRP A 161 20.17 22.03 14.90
N GLU A 162 19.44 21.90 13.79
CA GLU A 162 19.86 22.42 12.48
C GLU A 162 19.96 23.96 12.42
N ASP A 163 19.32 24.68 13.36
CA ASP A 163 19.42 26.16 13.46
C ASP A 163 20.50 26.66 14.44
N LYS A 164 21.22 25.78 15.16
CA LYS A 164 22.15 26.20 16.23
C LYS A 164 23.63 26.02 15.96
N ASP A 165 24.00 25.26 14.94
CA ASP A 165 25.39 25.19 14.50
C ASP A 165 25.63 26.19 13.38
N GLY A 166 25.55 27.46 13.75
CA GLY A 166 26.12 28.56 12.97
C GLY A 166 27.61 28.32 12.77
N THR A 167 27.96 27.66 11.66
CA THR A 167 29.32 27.58 11.17
C THR A 167 29.42 28.46 9.93
N SER A 168 29.80 29.72 10.17
CA SER A 168 30.59 30.46 9.20
C SER A 168 31.97 29.81 9.16
N MET A 169 32.37 29.26 8.01
CA MET A 169 33.75 29.30 7.53
C MET A 169 33.77 29.25 6.00
N LEU A 170 34.23 30.36 5.42
CA LEU A 170 34.75 30.46 4.06
C LEU A 170 35.75 29.34 3.74
N THR A 171 35.68 28.78 2.53
CA THR A 171 36.88 28.55 1.71
C THR A 171 36.51 28.46 0.23
N LEU A 172 37.21 29.29 -0.54
CA LEU A 172 37.38 29.44 -2.00
C LEU A 172 36.73 28.39 -2.92
#